data_AF-A0A931CSN3-F1
#
_entry.id   AF-A0A931CSN3-F1
#
_cell.length_a   1.000
_cell.length_b   1.000
_cell.length_c   1.000
_cell.angle_alpha   90.00
_cell.angle_beta   90.00
_cell.angle_gamma   90.00
#
_symmetry.space_group_name_H-M   'P 1'
#
loop_
_entity.id
_entity.type
_entity.pdbx_description
1 polymer ?
#
loop_
_entity_poly.entity_id
_entity_poly.type
_entity_poly.pdbx_seq_one_letter_code
_entity_poly.pdbx_strand_id
1 'polypeptide(L)'
;MAPDTPMENSRDQILKKRPAYTDILNFYVQVFQAQEENRQQILMAPISIDPSLVEKKLHHDKPLINPNDFVIDQNAAVQLMTTLCDIAQNQHNALSQAAVALQAAITDLRIDPGQVFDALLNSHGERLSSVSETIGISLEHLIMFSYLSMAPGVEVCAEQLSGYLKNRSHGKRFCPICGNFPDLFFLDDKGKRHLRCSFCCHCWEVPRV
;
A
#
# COMPACT_ATOMS: atom_id res chain seq x y z
N MET A 1 -22.73 -6.74 -20.90
CA MET A 1 -22.59 -6.27 -19.51
C MET A 1 -21.35 -6.93 -18.96
N ALA A 2 -20.32 -6.15 -18.61
CA ALA A 2 -19.16 -6.72 -17.93
C ALA A 2 -19.66 -7.38 -16.63
N PRO A 3 -19.14 -8.55 -16.23
CA PRO A 3 -19.52 -9.15 -14.97
C PRO A 3 -19.14 -8.17 -13.85
N ASP A 4 -20.11 -7.76 -13.03
CA ASP A 4 -19.89 -6.90 -11.87
C ASP A 4 -18.69 -7.45 -11.09
N THR A 5 -17.63 -6.66 -10.98
CA THR A 5 -16.39 -7.13 -10.35
C THR A 5 -16.67 -7.45 -8.86
N PRO A 6 -16.01 -8.45 -8.25
CA PRO A 6 -16.26 -8.83 -6.85
C PRO A 6 -16.25 -7.66 -5.85
N MET A 7 -15.49 -6.61 -6.19
CA MET A 7 -15.37 -5.38 -5.41
C MET A 7 -16.63 -4.50 -5.45
N GLU A 8 -17.22 -4.30 -6.64
CA GLU A 8 -18.47 -3.53 -6.79
C GLU A 8 -19.63 -4.22 -6.07
N ASN A 9 -19.70 -5.55 -6.17
CA ASN A 9 -20.66 -6.35 -5.41
C ASN A 9 -20.49 -6.16 -3.90
N SER A 10 -19.25 -6.13 -3.41
CA SER A 10 -18.96 -5.90 -1.98
C SER A 10 -19.35 -4.49 -1.53
N ARG A 11 -19.03 -3.46 -2.35
CA ARG A 11 -19.47 -2.08 -2.12
C ARG A 11 -20.99 -2.01 -2.00
N ASP A 12 -21.72 -2.57 -2.96
CA ASP A 12 -23.18 -2.45 -3.03
C ASP A 12 -23.86 -3.11 -1.83
N GLN A 13 -23.31 -4.22 -1.34
CA GLN A 13 -23.77 -4.85 -0.10
C GLN A 13 -23.58 -3.95 1.13
N ILE A 14 -22.47 -3.22 1.21
CA ILE A 14 -22.22 -2.27 2.31
C ILE A 14 -23.16 -1.07 2.19
N LEU A 15 -23.31 -0.50 0.98
CA LEU A 15 -24.15 0.67 0.73
C LEU A 15 -25.63 0.43 0.99
N LYS A 16 -26.14 -0.79 0.74
CA LYS A 16 -27.51 -1.19 1.15
C LYS A 16 -27.77 -0.97 2.64
N LYS A 17 -26.74 -1.11 3.49
CA LYS A 17 -26.85 -0.95 4.95
C LYS A 17 -26.37 0.42 5.42
N ARG A 18 -25.44 1.05 4.69
CA ARG A 18 -24.75 2.28 5.10
C ARG A 18 -24.59 3.25 3.91
N PRO A 19 -25.69 3.83 3.41
CA PRO A 19 -25.65 4.68 2.22
C PRO A 19 -24.82 5.96 2.39
N ALA A 20 -24.62 6.43 3.63
CA ALA A 20 -23.74 7.57 3.93
C ALA A 20 -22.27 7.38 3.52
N TYR A 21 -21.84 6.14 3.20
CA TYR A 21 -20.48 5.86 2.73
C TYR A 21 -20.35 5.78 1.20
N THR A 22 -21.35 6.25 0.44
CA THR A 22 -21.36 6.17 -1.02
C THR A 22 -20.09 6.77 -1.63
N ASP A 23 -19.74 8.00 -1.25
CA ASP A 23 -18.63 8.72 -1.86
C ASP A 23 -17.28 8.04 -1.57
N ILE A 24 -17.02 7.74 -0.29
CA ILE A 24 -15.76 7.10 0.12
C ILE A 24 -15.60 5.70 -0.46
N LEU A 25 -16.67 4.90 -0.55
CA LEU A 25 -16.55 3.56 -1.13
C LEU A 25 -16.41 3.62 -2.66
N ASN A 26 -17.10 4.53 -3.34
CA ASN A 26 -16.92 4.74 -4.77
C ASN A 26 -15.51 5.25 -5.11
N PHE A 27 -14.92 6.07 -4.24
CA PHE A 27 -13.53 6.48 -4.34
C PHE A 27 -12.60 5.27 -4.25
N TYR A 28 -12.70 4.45 -3.20
CA TYR A 28 -11.79 3.30 -3.03
C TYR A 28 -11.97 2.20 -4.09
N VAL A 29 -13.16 2.00 -4.65
CA VAL A 29 -13.35 1.09 -5.80
C VAL A 29 -12.48 1.52 -6.97
N GLN A 30 -12.49 2.82 -7.31
CA GLN A 30 -11.67 3.36 -8.40
C GLN A 30 -10.17 3.28 -8.08
N VAL A 31 -9.78 3.58 -6.84
CA VAL A 31 -8.38 3.45 -6.38
C VAL A 31 -7.88 2.02 -6.58
N PHE A 32 -8.66 1.03 -6.13
CA PHE A 32 -8.24 -0.37 -6.20
C PHE A 32 -8.24 -0.92 -7.64
N GLN A 33 -9.16 -0.46 -8.50
CA GLN A 33 -9.14 -0.77 -9.93
C GLN A 33 -7.86 -0.22 -10.58
N ALA A 34 -7.53 1.05 -10.34
CA ALA A 34 -6.31 1.67 -10.85
C ALA A 34 -5.03 1.00 -10.31
N GLN A 35 -5.04 0.56 -9.04
CA GLN A 35 -3.95 -0.20 -8.46
C GLN A 35 -3.73 -1.55 -9.15
N GLU A 36 -4.80 -2.30 -9.44
CA GLU A 36 -4.70 -3.58 -10.14
C GLU A 36 -4.21 -3.40 -11.58
N GLU A 37 -4.71 -2.39 -12.30
CA GLU A 37 -4.23 -2.05 -13.64
C GLU A 37 -2.74 -1.66 -13.63
N ASN A 38 -2.33 -0.83 -12.66
CA ASN A 38 -0.94 -0.44 -12.47
C ASN A 38 -0.06 -1.66 -12.15
N ARG A 39 -0.52 -2.55 -11.28
CA ARG A 39 0.19 -3.77 -10.85
C ARG A 39 0.57 -4.65 -12.02
N GLN A 40 -0.29 -4.77 -13.03
CA GLN A 40 -0.05 -5.57 -14.23
C GLN A 40 1.08 -5.01 -15.12
N GLN A 41 1.46 -3.75 -14.92
CA GLN A 41 2.49 -3.06 -15.68
C GLN A 41 3.83 -2.95 -14.93
N ILE A 42 3.87 -3.35 -13.65
CA ILE A 42 5.08 -3.25 -12.82
C ILE A 42 6.18 -4.15 -13.36
N LEU A 43 7.33 -3.55 -13.63
CA LEU A 43 8.53 -4.24 -14.05
C LEU A 43 9.53 -4.27 -12.90
N MET A 44 9.59 -5.40 -12.20
CA MET A 44 10.48 -5.58 -11.06
C MET A 44 11.41 -6.77 -11.28
N ALA A 45 12.72 -6.54 -11.13
CA ALA A 45 13.70 -7.62 -11.16
C ALA A 45 13.48 -8.60 -9.98
N PRO A 46 13.81 -9.90 -10.14
CA PRO A 46 13.72 -10.86 -9.05
C PRO A 46 14.53 -10.41 -7.83
N ILE A 47 13.88 -10.33 -6.68
CA ILE A 47 14.53 -9.96 -5.42
C ILE A 47 15.31 -11.15 -4.89
N SER A 48 16.63 -10.96 -4.79
CA SER A 48 17.56 -11.95 -4.25
C SER A 48 18.07 -11.52 -2.89
N ILE A 49 17.87 -12.36 -1.87
CA ILE A 49 18.46 -12.21 -0.54
C ILE A 49 19.38 -13.40 -0.30
N ASP A 50 20.55 -13.17 0.31
CA ASP A 50 21.45 -14.23 0.74
C ASP A 50 20.69 -15.27 1.58
N PRO A 51 20.60 -16.55 1.15
CA PRO A 51 19.92 -17.61 1.87
C PRO A 51 20.42 -17.78 3.31
N SER A 52 21.71 -17.54 3.56
CA SER A 52 22.30 -17.66 4.89
C SER A 52 21.79 -16.56 5.84
N LEU A 53 21.53 -15.36 5.31
CA LEU A 53 20.95 -14.25 6.05
C LEU A 53 19.46 -14.47 6.33
N VAL A 54 18.72 -15.00 5.34
CA VAL A 54 17.32 -15.39 5.50
C VAL A 54 17.18 -16.37 6.66
N GLU A 55 17.97 -17.45 6.66
CA GLU A 55 17.90 -18.46 7.73
C GLU A 55 18.20 -17.86 9.10
N LYS A 56 19.24 -17.02 9.20
CA LYS A 56 19.57 -16.32 10.46
C LYS A 56 18.42 -15.41 10.92
N LYS A 57 17.80 -14.66 10.02
CA LYS A 57 16.67 -13.77 10.37
C LYS A 57 15.48 -14.57 10.86
N LEU A 58 15.08 -15.60 10.11
CA LEU A 58 13.94 -16.46 10.46
C LEU A 58 14.16 -17.22 11.77
N HIS A 59 15.38 -17.72 12.03
CA HIS A 59 15.71 -18.38 13.30
C HIS A 59 15.53 -17.46 14.53
N HIS A 60 15.71 -16.15 14.37
CA HIS A 60 15.58 -15.17 15.45
C HIS A 60 14.26 -14.38 15.39
N ASP A 61 13.26 -14.88 14.66
CA ASP A 61 11.98 -14.22 14.44
C ASP A 61 12.15 -12.77 13.91
N LYS A 62 13.17 -12.49 13.10
CA LYS A 62 13.39 -11.17 12.50
C LYS A 62 12.71 -11.07 11.13
N PRO A 63 12.18 -9.90 10.77
CA PRO A 63 11.61 -9.70 9.43
C PRO A 63 12.68 -9.82 8.35
N LEU A 64 12.28 -10.32 7.17
CA LEU A 64 13.17 -10.50 6.01
C LEU A 64 13.85 -9.20 5.59
N ILE A 65 13.13 -8.08 5.66
CA ILE A 65 13.59 -6.75 5.27
C ILE A 65 13.04 -5.68 6.22
N ASN A 66 13.59 -4.47 6.18
CA ASN A 66 12.97 -3.29 6.78
C ASN A 66 12.11 -2.53 5.74
N PRO A 67 11.24 -1.60 6.16
CA PRO A 67 10.47 -0.78 5.22
C PRO A 67 11.30 -0.01 4.19
N ASN A 68 12.50 0.44 4.54
CA ASN A 68 13.39 1.16 3.63
C ASN A 68 14.15 0.26 2.63
N ASP A 69 14.07 -1.06 2.80
CA ASP A 69 14.69 -2.03 1.90
C ASP A 69 13.72 -2.47 0.77
N PHE A 70 12.48 -1.95 0.75
CA PHE A 70 11.53 -2.26 -0.33
C PHE A 70 12.01 -1.68 -1.66
N VAL A 71 12.11 -2.55 -2.66
CA VAL A 71 12.26 -2.16 -4.07
C VAL A 71 10.87 -1.92 -4.63
N ILE A 72 10.66 -0.75 -5.24
CA ILE A 72 9.42 -0.41 -5.96
C ILE A 72 9.76 0.12 -7.35
N ASP A 73 8.83 -0.08 -8.30
CA ASP A 73 8.88 0.62 -9.58
C ASP A 73 8.40 2.06 -9.38
N GLN A 74 9.34 2.98 -9.16
CA GLN A 74 9.00 4.38 -8.90
C GLN A 74 8.25 5.00 -10.08
N ASN A 75 8.56 4.64 -11.32
CA ASN A 75 7.87 5.19 -12.49
C ASN A 75 6.40 4.78 -12.50
N ALA A 76 6.11 3.49 -12.26
CA ALA A 76 4.75 3.00 -12.13
C ALA A 76 4.01 3.69 -10.97
N ALA A 77 4.68 3.92 -9.83
CA ALA A 77 4.10 4.62 -8.69
C ALA A 77 3.80 6.10 -8.98
N VAL A 78 4.67 6.81 -9.72
CA VAL A 78 4.40 8.22 -10.13
C VAL A 78 3.21 8.30 -11.07
N GLN A 79 3.12 7.38 -12.03
CA GLN A 79 1.96 7.30 -12.93
C GLN A 79 0.67 7.07 -12.15
N LEU A 80 0.68 6.11 -11.22
CA LEU A 80 -0.46 5.83 -10.37
C LEU A 80 -0.81 7.04 -9.48
N MET A 81 0.16 7.74 -8.91
CA MET A 81 -0.09 8.96 -8.13
C MET A 81 -0.88 10.00 -8.93
N THR A 82 -0.54 10.17 -10.21
CA THR A 82 -1.26 11.08 -11.11
C THR A 82 -2.70 10.61 -11.32
N THR A 83 -2.91 9.33 -11.61
CA THR A 83 -4.24 8.73 -11.74
C THR A 83 -5.08 8.85 -10.46
N LEU A 84 -4.47 8.66 -9.28
CA LEU A 84 -5.16 8.79 -8.01
C LEU A 84 -5.58 10.24 -7.73
N CYS A 85 -4.78 11.22 -8.14
CA CYS A 85 -5.16 12.64 -8.10
C CYS A 85 -6.39 12.89 -8.98
N ASP A 86 -6.43 12.35 -10.21
CA ASP A 86 -7.57 12.51 -11.11
C ASP A 86 -8.85 11.87 -10.53
N ILE A 87 -8.74 10.68 -9.94
CA ILE A 87 -9.86 10.01 -9.24
C ILE A 87 -10.38 10.87 -8.08
N ALA A 88 -9.47 11.45 -7.30
CA ALA A 88 -9.79 12.26 -6.12
C ALA A 88 -10.43 13.61 -6.46
N GLN A 89 -10.08 14.21 -7.61
CA GLN A 89 -10.64 15.50 -8.03
C GLN A 89 -12.17 15.49 -8.15
N ASN A 90 -12.75 14.33 -8.48
CA ASN A 90 -14.19 14.12 -8.64
C ASN A 90 -15.00 14.14 -7.33
N GLN A 91 -14.35 14.26 -6.16
CA GLN A 91 -14.99 14.13 -4.84
C GLN A 91 -15.46 15.46 -4.21
N HIS A 92 -15.15 16.61 -4.83
CA HIS A 92 -15.56 17.97 -4.39
C HIS A 92 -15.38 18.28 -2.88
N ASN A 93 -14.36 17.73 -2.25
CA ASN A 93 -14.08 17.87 -0.81
C ASN A 93 -12.59 18.19 -0.55
N ALA A 94 -12.13 18.12 0.70
CA ALA A 94 -10.74 18.40 1.07
C ALA A 94 -9.73 17.50 0.32
N LEU A 95 -10.13 16.26 0.00
CA LEU A 95 -9.30 15.32 -0.77
C LEU A 95 -9.11 15.81 -2.22
N SER A 96 -10.15 16.37 -2.84
CA SER A 96 -10.06 16.99 -4.18
C SER A 96 -9.10 18.19 -4.18
N GLN A 97 -9.14 19.05 -3.15
CA GLN A 97 -8.20 20.18 -3.04
C GLN A 97 -6.75 19.70 -2.89
N ALA A 98 -6.51 18.67 -2.06
CA ALA A 98 -5.20 18.08 -1.90
C ALA A 98 -4.69 17.45 -3.21
N ALA A 99 -5.56 16.78 -3.96
CA ALA A 99 -5.23 16.19 -5.27
C ALA A 99 -4.81 17.24 -6.29
N VAL A 100 -5.55 18.36 -6.40
CA VAL A 100 -5.22 19.47 -7.30
C VAL A 100 -3.87 20.08 -6.93
N ALA A 101 -3.63 20.35 -5.63
CA ALA A 101 -2.39 20.95 -5.16
C ALA A 101 -1.18 20.02 -5.38
N LEU A 102 -1.36 18.72 -5.13
CA LEU A 102 -0.33 17.70 -5.37
C LEU A 102 -0.01 17.59 -6.86
N GLN A 103 -1.02 17.49 -7.72
CA GLN A 103 -0.82 17.39 -9.17
C GLN A 103 -0.11 18.64 -9.71
N ALA A 104 -0.52 19.84 -9.31
CA ALA A 104 0.15 21.08 -9.68
C ALA A 104 1.62 21.10 -9.21
N ALA A 105 1.91 20.62 -7.99
CA ALA A 105 3.29 20.58 -7.49
C ALA A 105 4.18 19.63 -8.29
N ILE A 106 3.63 18.52 -8.79
CA ILE A 106 4.34 17.59 -9.67
C ILE A 106 4.58 18.23 -11.04
N THR A 107 3.56 18.83 -11.66
CA THR A 107 3.66 19.48 -12.97
C THR A 107 4.63 20.66 -12.96
N ASP A 108 4.61 21.47 -11.91
CA ASP A 108 5.48 22.63 -11.73
C ASP A 108 6.90 22.26 -11.26
N LEU A 109 7.19 20.95 -11.07
CA LEU A 109 8.45 20.44 -10.54
C LEU A 109 8.81 21.02 -9.16
N ARG A 110 7.82 21.42 -8.37
CA ARG A 110 8.01 21.87 -6.98
C ARG A 110 8.35 20.73 -6.05
N ILE A 111 7.98 19.50 -6.42
CA ILE A 111 8.33 18.28 -5.72
C ILE A 111 8.80 17.21 -6.70
N ASP A 112 9.57 16.27 -6.18
CA ASP A 112 9.91 15.02 -6.85
C ASP A 112 9.17 13.87 -6.13
N PRO A 113 8.15 13.25 -6.74
CA PRO A 113 7.42 12.14 -6.14
C PRO A 113 8.31 10.99 -5.67
N GLY A 114 9.40 10.68 -6.40
CA GLY A 114 10.35 9.64 -6.03
C GLY A 114 10.99 9.92 -4.67
N GLN A 115 11.39 11.17 -4.44
CA GLN A 115 11.94 11.60 -3.15
C GLN A 115 10.91 11.56 -2.02
N VAL A 116 9.63 11.77 -2.33
CA VAL A 116 8.54 11.63 -1.34
C VAL A 116 8.34 10.15 -0.99
N PHE A 117 8.37 9.25 -1.98
CA PHE A 117 8.32 7.81 -1.75
C PHE A 117 9.49 7.34 -0.88
N ASP A 118 10.71 7.76 -1.19
CA ASP A 118 11.90 7.44 -0.41
C ASP A 118 11.79 7.97 1.02
N ALA A 119 11.27 9.20 1.20
CA ALA A 119 11.03 9.76 2.53
C ALA A 119 10.03 8.93 3.34
N LEU A 120 8.98 8.42 2.70
CA LEU A 120 7.99 7.56 3.36
C LEU A 120 8.58 6.20 3.77
N LEU A 121 9.31 5.53 2.86
CA LEU A 121 9.97 4.25 3.13
C LEU A 121 11.01 4.35 4.25
N ASN A 122 11.72 5.48 4.34
CA ASN A 122 12.71 5.74 5.39
C ASN A 122 12.13 6.34 6.67
N SER A 123 10.80 6.51 6.77
CA SER A 123 10.14 7.16 7.92
C SER A 123 10.71 8.56 8.23
N HIS A 124 11.12 9.30 7.20
CA HIS A 124 11.67 10.65 7.32
C HIS A 124 10.55 11.69 7.47
N GLY A 125 9.90 11.69 8.65
CA GLY A 125 8.75 12.55 8.96
C GLY A 125 9.00 14.04 8.71
N GLU A 126 10.17 14.56 9.08
CA GLU A 126 10.53 15.98 8.86
C GLU A 126 10.53 16.36 7.38
N ARG A 127 11.03 15.48 6.49
CA ARG A 127 11.04 15.72 5.05
C ARG A 127 9.62 15.72 4.48
N LEU A 128 8.77 14.79 4.93
CA LEU A 128 7.37 14.76 4.53
C LEU A 128 6.62 16.01 5.01
N SER A 129 6.84 16.45 6.25
CA SER A 129 6.26 17.70 6.77
C SER A 129 6.69 18.90 5.95
N SER A 130 7.99 19.02 5.63
CA SER A 130 8.50 20.12 4.80
C SER A 130 7.88 20.14 3.40
N VAL A 131 7.72 18.97 2.77
CA VAL A 131 7.03 18.86 1.47
C VAL A 131 5.56 19.27 1.60
N SER A 132 4.88 18.78 2.63
CA SER A 132 3.47 19.08 2.91
C SER A 132 3.23 20.59 3.04
N GLU A 133 4.08 21.28 3.81
CA GLU A 133 4.07 22.73 3.98
C GLU A 133 4.35 23.47 2.67
N THR A 134 5.34 23.00 1.91
CA THR A 134 5.74 23.60 0.61
C THR A 134 4.61 23.60 -0.41
N ILE A 135 3.80 22.54 -0.44
CA ILE A 135 2.72 22.40 -1.43
C ILE A 135 1.34 22.76 -0.88
N GLY A 136 1.23 23.06 0.42
CA GLY A 136 -0.01 23.52 1.06
C GLY A 136 -1.07 22.44 1.22
N ILE A 137 -0.68 21.18 1.43
CA ILE A 137 -1.61 20.08 1.76
C ILE A 137 -1.36 19.57 3.18
N SER A 138 -2.29 18.79 3.74
CA SER A 138 -2.06 18.14 5.03
C SER A 138 -1.11 16.95 4.89
N LEU A 139 -0.32 16.68 5.94
CA LEU A 139 0.66 15.60 5.95
C LEU A 139 -0.01 14.23 5.72
N GLU A 140 -1.22 14.05 6.25
CA GLU A 140 -2.00 12.82 6.09
C GLU A 140 -2.40 12.60 4.63
N HIS A 141 -2.81 13.65 3.90
CA HIS A 141 -3.11 13.53 2.48
C HIS A 141 -1.86 13.20 1.66
N LEU A 142 -0.73 13.85 1.97
CA LEU A 142 0.55 13.54 1.32
C LEU A 142 0.92 12.06 1.53
N ILE A 143 0.91 11.60 2.78
CA ILE A 143 1.20 10.20 3.13
C ILE A 143 0.21 9.26 2.45
N MET A 144 -1.08 9.57 2.45
CA MET A 144 -2.12 8.73 1.85
C MET A 144 -1.91 8.58 0.33
N PHE A 145 -1.75 9.69 -0.41
CA PHE A 145 -1.48 9.61 -1.85
C PHE A 145 -0.18 8.87 -2.12
N SER A 146 0.89 9.16 -1.37
CA SER A 146 2.18 8.49 -1.55
C SER A 146 2.08 6.98 -1.30
N TYR A 147 1.45 6.56 -0.21
CA TYR A 147 1.29 5.15 0.13
C TYR A 147 0.42 4.41 -0.89
N LEU A 148 -0.75 4.95 -1.23
CA LEU A 148 -1.65 4.32 -2.20
C LEU A 148 -0.99 4.18 -3.58
N SER A 149 -0.10 5.11 -3.93
CA SER A 149 0.64 5.06 -5.20
C SER A 149 1.74 4.00 -5.21
N MET A 150 2.42 3.76 -4.08
CA MET A 150 3.48 2.75 -3.99
C MET A 150 2.95 1.34 -3.66
N ALA A 151 1.75 1.22 -3.11
CA ALA A 151 1.21 -0.02 -2.57
C ALA A 151 1.30 -1.21 -3.56
N PRO A 152 0.95 -1.09 -4.86
CA PRO A 152 1.11 -2.18 -5.81
C PRO A 152 2.57 -2.69 -5.92
N GLY A 153 3.55 -1.78 -5.95
CA GLY A 153 4.97 -2.14 -5.98
C GLY A 153 5.44 -2.80 -4.69
N VAL A 154 5.00 -2.29 -3.54
CA VAL A 154 5.29 -2.87 -2.23
C VAL A 154 4.72 -4.30 -2.12
N GLU A 155 3.50 -4.52 -2.62
CA GLU A 155 2.85 -5.82 -2.63
C GLU A 155 3.56 -6.83 -3.55
N VAL A 156 3.93 -6.42 -4.77
CA VAL A 156 4.74 -7.26 -5.68
C VAL A 156 6.07 -7.66 -5.05
N CYS A 157 6.76 -6.71 -4.41
CA CYS A 157 7.99 -6.97 -3.67
C CYS A 157 7.76 -7.98 -2.53
N ALA A 158 6.72 -7.78 -1.72
CA ALA A 158 6.37 -8.68 -0.63
C ALA A 158 5.99 -10.09 -1.12
N GLU A 159 5.30 -10.22 -2.24
CA GLU A 159 4.98 -11.52 -2.84
C GLU A 159 6.24 -12.28 -3.24
N GLN A 160 7.21 -11.62 -3.88
CA GLN A 160 8.50 -12.26 -4.19
C GLN A 160 9.22 -12.71 -2.91
N LEU A 161 9.23 -11.85 -1.88
CA LEU A 161 9.85 -12.14 -0.59
C LEU A 161 9.16 -13.28 0.17
N SER A 162 7.85 -13.45 0.00
CA SER A 162 7.10 -14.55 0.64
C SER A 162 7.61 -15.93 0.20
N GLY A 163 8.24 -16.02 -0.97
CA GLY A 163 8.88 -17.25 -1.46
C GLY A 163 9.98 -17.78 -0.54
N TYR A 164 10.59 -16.93 0.28
CA TYR A 164 11.62 -17.29 1.27
C TYR A 164 11.06 -17.80 2.60
N LEU A 165 9.75 -17.66 2.84
CA LEU A 165 9.10 -18.07 4.10
C LEU A 165 8.65 -19.54 4.11
N LYS A 166 8.79 -20.26 2.98
CA LYS A 166 8.16 -21.58 2.77
C LYS A 166 8.39 -22.54 3.94
N ASN A 167 7.29 -23.10 4.44
CA ASN A 167 7.19 -24.08 5.54
C ASN A 167 7.57 -23.56 6.95
N ARG A 168 7.69 -22.25 7.15
CA ARG A 168 7.95 -21.66 8.48
C ARG A 168 6.65 -21.09 9.04
N SER A 169 6.25 -21.54 10.22
CA SER A 169 5.19 -20.89 10.99
C SER A 169 5.72 -19.59 11.60
N HIS A 170 4.99 -18.49 11.45
CA HIS A 170 5.32 -17.23 12.11
C HIS A 170 4.27 -16.91 13.18
N GLY A 171 4.55 -17.27 14.43
CA GLY A 171 3.62 -17.08 15.54
C GLY A 171 3.55 -15.66 16.10
N LYS A 172 4.29 -14.70 15.52
CA LYS A 172 4.35 -13.33 16.04
C LYS A 172 3.25 -12.45 15.47
N ARG A 173 3.00 -11.34 16.17
CA ARG A 173 1.99 -10.33 15.80
C ARG A 173 2.52 -9.25 14.86
N PHE A 174 3.74 -9.37 14.34
CA PHE A 174 4.30 -8.48 13.34
C PHE A 174 4.55 -9.25 12.04
N CYS A 175 4.60 -8.56 10.91
CA CYS A 175 4.79 -9.15 9.60
C CYS A 175 6.18 -9.81 9.48
N PRO A 176 6.27 -11.08 9.02
CA PRO A 176 7.55 -11.76 8.82
C PRO A 176 8.36 -11.17 7.65
N ILE A 177 7.75 -10.36 6.78
CA ILE A 177 8.43 -9.72 5.66
C ILE A 177 9.08 -8.41 6.11
N CYS A 178 8.30 -7.46 6.65
CA CYS A 178 8.77 -6.10 6.90
C CYS A 178 8.71 -5.64 8.37
N GLY A 179 8.20 -6.47 9.28
CA GLY A 179 8.15 -6.15 10.71
C GLY A 179 7.03 -5.20 11.14
N ASN A 180 6.19 -4.71 10.22
CA ASN A 180 5.03 -3.89 10.56
C ASN A 180 3.93 -4.69 11.28
N PHE A 181 3.10 -4.00 12.05
CA PHE A 181 1.93 -4.61 12.69
C PHE A 181 0.77 -4.79 11.69
N PRO A 182 -0.15 -5.73 11.95
CA PRO A 182 -1.34 -5.88 11.13
C PRO A 182 -2.38 -4.80 11.42
N ASP A 183 -3.14 -4.43 10.38
CA ASP A 183 -4.35 -3.60 10.49
C ASP A 183 -5.64 -4.44 10.41
N LEU A 184 -5.55 -5.66 9.88
CA LEU A 184 -6.67 -6.56 9.70
C LEU A 184 -6.37 -7.96 10.25
N PHE A 185 -7.37 -8.50 10.92
CA PHE A 185 -7.47 -9.89 11.33
C PHE A 185 -8.70 -10.50 10.66
N PHE A 186 -8.57 -11.71 10.14
CA PHE A 186 -9.70 -12.47 9.58
C PHE A 186 -9.56 -13.97 9.85
N LEU A 187 -10.69 -14.66 9.71
CA LEU A 187 -10.75 -16.12 9.71
C LEU A 187 -10.94 -16.59 8.26
N ASP A 188 -10.19 -17.60 7.85
CA ASP A 188 -10.48 -18.28 6.58
C ASP A 188 -11.70 -19.22 6.71
N ASP A 189 -12.04 -19.86 5.60
CA ASP A 189 -13.15 -20.83 5.48
C ASP A 189 -13.02 -22.03 6.43
N LYS A 190 -11.80 -22.37 6.85
CA LYS A 190 -11.47 -23.45 7.80
C LYS A 190 -11.34 -22.93 9.24
N GLY A 191 -11.57 -21.65 9.46
CA GLY A 191 -11.43 -21.00 10.76
C GLY A 191 -9.98 -20.73 11.15
N LYS A 192 -8.99 -20.88 10.30
CA LYS A 192 -7.63 -20.46 10.67
C LYS A 192 -7.57 -18.95 10.77
N ARG A 193 -6.79 -18.47 11.73
CA ARG A 193 -6.61 -17.05 12.00
C ARG A 193 -5.48 -16.50 11.15
N HIS A 194 -5.79 -15.45 10.39
CA HIS A 194 -4.82 -14.74 9.56
C HIS A 194 -4.71 -13.28 10.01
N LEU A 195 -3.50 -12.76 9.90
CA LEU A 195 -3.19 -11.34 10.05
C LEU A 195 -2.76 -10.81 8.69
N ARG A 196 -3.16 -9.59 8.34
CA ARG A 196 -2.70 -8.88 7.13
C ARG A 196 -1.86 -7.69 7.55
N CYS A 197 -0.68 -7.55 6.95
CA CYS A 197 0.26 -6.45 7.25
C CYS A 197 -0.35 -5.11 6.83
N SER A 198 -0.25 -4.08 7.68
CA SER A 198 -0.76 -2.74 7.39
C SER A 198 0.04 -1.96 6.33
N PHE A 199 1.19 -2.51 5.90
CA PHE A 199 2.11 -1.83 4.97
C PHE A 199 2.33 -2.60 3.67
N CYS A 200 2.64 -3.90 3.75
CA CYS A 200 2.94 -4.70 2.55
C CYS A 200 1.86 -5.72 2.19
N CYS A 201 0.73 -5.69 2.90
CA CYS A 201 -0.43 -6.58 2.71
C CYS A 201 -0.15 -8.09 2.79
N HIS A 202 1.06 -8.51 3.13
CA HIS A 202 1.37 -9.92 3.34
C HIS A 202 0.47 -10.51 4.43
N CYS A 203 -0.16 -11.64 4.12
CA CYS A 203 -1.02 -12.37 5.03
C CYS A 203 -0.28 -13.57 5.63
N TRP A 204 -0.36 -13.76 6.95
CA TRP A 204 0.23 -14.91 7.63
C TRP A 204 -0.70 -15.51 8.68
N GLU A 205 -0.64 -16.83 8.81
CA GLU A 205 -1.40 -17.59 9.80
C GLU A 205 -0.78 -17.44 11.20
N VAL A 206 -1.60 -17.22 12.21
CA VAL A 206 -1.17 -17.24 13.62
C VAL A 206 -2.06 -18.20 14.44
N PRO A 207 -1.51 -18.83 15.50
CA PRO A 207 -2.29 -19.67 16.39
C PRO A 207 -3.50 -18.94 16.99
N ARG A 208 -4.59 -19.67 17.20
CA ARG A 208 -5.67 -19.23 18.10
C ARG A 208 -5.18 -19.40 19.54
N VAL A 209 -5.36 -18.37 20.36
CA VAL A 209 -5.16 -18.44 21.82
C VAL A 209 -6.49 -18.75 22.46
#